data_AF-A0AAD5Z1D8-F1
#
_entry.id   AF-A0AAD5Z1D8-F1
#
_cell.length_a   1.000
_cell.length_b   1.000
_cell.length_c   1.000
_cell.angle_alpha   90.00
_cell.angle_beta   90.00
_cell.angle_gamma   90.00
#
_symmetry.space_group_name_H-M   'P 1'
#
loop_
_entity.id
_entity.type
_entity.pdbx_description
1 polymer ?
#
loop_
_entity_poly.entity_id
_entity_poly.type
_entity_poly.pdbx_seq_one_letter_code
_entity_poly.pdbx_strand_id
1 'polypeptide(L)'
;MQNRNPFCWGYEKSARKQLGALGLNVGAVLILPEGFELAPTDRISPELKEKIGNLSFQSYRPNKKNILVIGPVPGGNRGRGQIYPDGSKSNNTVYNATSAEGESIKLDQPLTSNPNVGGFGQGDAEIVLQDPLRIQGLLFFFTSVVLAQVFLVLKKKQFEKVQLYEMNF
;
A
#
# COMPACT_ATOMS: atom_id res chain seq x y z
N MET A 1 23.98 3.89 -10.59
CA MET A 1 23.01 2.77 -10.62
C MET A 1 22.41 2.66 -9.23
N GLN A 2 21.22 3.22 -9.02
CA GLN A 2 20.60 3.33 -7.70
C GLN A 2 19.39 2.41 -7.64
N ASN A 3 19.44 1.53 -6.66
CA ASN A 3 18.58 0.38 -6.43
C ASN A 3 17.12 0.82 -6.20
N ARG A 4 16.20 0.41 -7.07
CA ARG A 4 14.75 0.64 -6.90
C ARG A 4 14.17 -0.46 -6.00
N ASN A 5 14.30 -0.32 -4.70
CA ASN A 5 13.54 -1.14 -3.74
C ASN A 5 12.13 -0.55 -3.58
N PRO A 6 11.05 -1.35 -3.66
CA PRO A 6 9.70 -0.86 -3.45
C PRO A 6 9.53 -0.48 -1.97
N PHE A 7 9.10 0.75 -1.76
CA PHE A 7 9.21 1.51 -0.52
C PHE A 7 8.17 1.04 0.52
N CYS A 8 8.47 0.00 1.30
CA CYS A 8 7.76 -0.27 2.56
C CYS A 8 8.28 0.68 3.64
N TRP A 9 7.46 1.60 4.15
CA TRP A 9 7.83 2.46 5.27
C TRP A 9 7.91 1.62 6.57
N GLY A 10 9.11 1.16 6.91
CA GLY A 10 9.44 0.64 8.23
C GLY A 10 9.72 1.79 9.20
N TYR A 11 9.32 1.67 10.47
CA TYR A 11 9.61 2.66 11.52
C TYR A 11 10.60 2.08 12.54
N GLU A 12 11.36 2.96 13.18
CA GLU A 12 12.28 2.58 14.24
C GLU A 12 11.51 2.36 15.55
N LYS A 13 11.45 1.11 16.04
CA LYS A 13 10.72 0.73 17.26
C LYS A 13 11.31 1.30 18.57
N SER A 14 12.53 1.84 18.53
CA SER A 14 13.28 2.39 19.67
C SER A 14 12.82 3.81 20.08
N ALA A 15 12.23 4.58 19.16
CA ALA A 15 11.84 5.97 19.40
C ALA A 15 10.64 6.05 20.36
N ARG A 16 10.86 6.58 21.57
CA ARG A 16 9.83 6.75 22.64
C ARG A 16 9.59 8.25 22.93
N LYS A 17 8.37 8.62 23.33
CA LYS A 17 7.97 10.00 23.66
C LYS A 17 8.24 10.37 25.13
N GLN A 18 8.37 11.68 25.42
CA GLN A 18 8.58 12.29 26.75
C GLN A 18 7.38 12.26 27.72
N LEU A 19 6.22 11.72 27.34
CA LEU A 19 5.06 11.57 28.23
C LEU A 19 4.77 10.08 28.39
N GLY A 20 5.24 9.50 29.51
CA GLY A 20 4.88 8.18 30.04
C GLY A 20 4.85 7.04 29.03
N ALA A 21 5.89 6.21 29.04
CA ALA A 21 6.12 4.92 28.37
C ALA A 21 4.89 4.07 27.94
N LEU A 22 4.01 4.60 27.10
CA LEU A 22 2.93 3.88 26.43
C LEU A 22 3.35 3.70 24.98
N GLY A 23 3.48 2.45 24.56
CA GLY A 23 3.82 2.08 23.19
C GLY A 23 2.88 2.76 22.20
N LEU A 24 3.41 3.12 21.04
CA LEU A 24 2.63 3.81 20.03
C LEU A 24 1.64 2.84 19.35
N ASN A 25 0.45 3.37 19.08
CA ASN A 25 -0.62 2.63 18.41
C ASN A 25 -0.57 2.89 16.90
N VAL A 26 -0.96 1.88 16.14
CA VAL A 26 -1.16 1.98 14.69
C VAL A 26 -2.64 1.95 14.35
N GLY A 27 -2.99 2.74 13.34
CA GLY A 27 -4.24 2.62 12.61
C GLY A 27 -3.96 2.63 11.12
N ALA A 28 -4.92 2.15 10.34
CA ALA A 28 -4.90 2.19 8.89
C ALA A 28 -6.32 2.43 8.37
N VAL A 29 -6.41 3.12 7.23
CA VAL A 29 -7.65 3.24 6.46
C VAL A 29 -7.37 2.60 5.12
N LEU A 30 -8.18 1.59 4.77
CA LEU A 30 -8.09 0.90 3.50
C LEU A 30 -9.32 1.27 2.68
N ILE A 31 -9.08 1.81 1.49
CA ILE A 31 -10.13 2.18 0.53
C ILE A 31 -10.07 1.15 -0.59
N LEU A 32 -11.17 0.41 -0.75
CA LEU A 32 -11.30 -0.62 -1.78
C LEU A 32 -12.19 -0.13 -2.93
N PRO A 33 -12.02 -0.68 -4.14
CA PRO A 33 -12.96 -0.48 -5.23
C PRO A 33 -14.38 -0.87 -4.83
N GLU A 34 -15.37 -0.36 -5.56
CA GLU A 34 -16.77 -0.68 -5.30
C GLU A 34 -17.04 -2.19 -5.46
N GLY A 35 -17.96 -2.72 -4.64
CA GLY A 35 -18.29 -4.15 -4.58
C GLY A 35 -17.35 -5.00 -3.70
N PHE A 36 -16.20 -4.47 -3.30
CA PHE A 36 -15.33 -5.12 -2.32
C PHE A 36 -15.81 -4.80 -0.90
N GLU A 37 -15.96 -5.85 -0.09
CA GLU A 37 -16.34 -5.76 1.33
C GLU A 37 -15.42 -6.66 2.15
N LEU A 38 -15.44 -6.47 3.48
CA LEU A 38 -14.75 -7.36 4.40
C LEU A 38 -15.26 -8.80 4.23
N ALA A 39 -14.33 -9.76 4.14
CA ALA A 39 -14.67 -11.16 4.05
C ALA A 39 -15.41 -11.63 5.33
N PRO A 40 -16.56 -12.31 5.20
CA PRO A 40 -17.22 -12.97 6.32
C PRO A 40 -16.28 -13.96 7.02
N THR A 41 -16.38 -14.06 8.36
CA THR A 41 -15.48 -14.86 9.20
C THR A 41 -15.46 -16.35 8.82
N ASP A 42 -16.55 -16.87 8.29
CA ASP A 42 -16.72 -18.21 7.76
C ASP A 42 -15.88 -18.49 6.48
N ARG A 43 -15.53 -17.45 5.71
CA ARG A 43 -14.73 -17.59 4.47
C ARG A 43 -13.22 -17.41 4.68
N ILE A 44 -12.78 -17.08 5.90
CA ILE A 44 -11.37 -16.86 6.22
C ILE A 44 -10.73 -18.18 6.68
N SER A 45 -9.62 -18.56 6.06
CA SER A 45 -8.86 -19.76 6.44
C SER A 45 -8.30 -19.65 7.86
N PRO A 46 -8.12 -20.76 8.59
CA PRO A 46 -7.62 -20.73 9.97
C PRO A 46 -6.24 -20.07 10.10
N GLU A 47 -5.36 -20.25 9.11
CA GLU A 47 -4.05 -19.60 9.06
C GLU A 47 -4.16 -18.06 8.95
N LEU A 48 -5.09 -17.56 8.12
CA LEU A 48 -5.31 -16.12 7.99
C LEU A 48 -5.97 -15.53 9.24
N LYS A 49 -6.85 -16.28 9.91
CA LYS A 49 -7.45 -15.86 11.19
C LYS A 49 -6.41 -15.64 12.27
N GLU A 50 -5.41 -16.52 12.36
CA GLU A 50 -4.31 -16.37 13.32
C GLU A 50 -3.49 -15.11 13.04
N LYS A 51 -3.17 -14.85 11.76
CA LYS A 51 -2.44 -13.63 11.35
C LYS A 51 -3.22 -12.34 11.59
N ILE A 52 -4.54 -12.40 11.44
CA ILE A 52 -5.43 -11.26 11.72
C ILE A 52 -5.51 -11.02 13.24
N GLY A 53 -5.42 -12.06 14.06
CA GLY A 53 -5.39 -11.96 15.52
C GLY A 53 -6.55 -11.10 16.04
N ASN A 54 -6.24 -10.12 16.88
CA ASN A 54 -7.21 -9.23 17.54
C ASN A 54 -7.48 -7.92 16.77
N LEU A 55 -7.31 -7.91 15.44
CA LEU A 55 -7.62 -6.73 14.64
C LEU A 55 -9.13 -6.51 14.54
N SER A 56 -9.57 -5.31 14.92
CA SER A 56 -10.94 -4.86 14.70
C SER A 56 -11.04 -4.12 13.37
N PHE A 57 -11.90 -4.63 12.49
CA PHE A 57 -12.25 -3.96 11.23
C PHE A 57 -13.59 -3.27 11.42
N GLN A 58 -13.63 -1.97 11.13
CA GLN A 58 -14.86 -1.18 11.16
C GLN A 58 -15.10 -0.59 9.79
N SER A 59 -16.37 -0.59 9.35
CA SER A 59 -16.74 0.17 8.16
C SER A 59 -16.74 1.65 8.49
N TYR A 60 -16.21 2.49 7.59
CA TYR A 60 -16.16 3.94 7.81
C TYR A 60 -17.55 4.56 8.02
N ARG A 61 -18.55 4.04 7.30
CA ARG A 61 -19.97 4.38 7.48
C ARG A 61 -20.83 3.14 7.24
N PRO A 62 -22.05 3.07 7.79
CA PRO A 62 -22.97 1.96 7.53
C PRO A 62 -23.24 1.70 6.03
N ASN A 63 -23.30 2.76 5.23
CA ASN A 63 -23.57 2.68 3.79
C ASN A 63 -22.31 2.54 2.93
N LYS A 64 -21.10 2.56 3.52
CA LYS A 64 -19.81 2.47 2.80
C LYS A 64 -18.96 1.36 3.40
N LYS A 65 -19.17 0.14 2.91
CA LYS A 65 -18.47 -1.07 3.37
C LYS A 65 -17.12 -1.31 2.70
N ASN A 66 -16.86 -0.65 1.57
CA ASN A 66 -15.58 -0.71 0.86
C ASN A 66 -14.47 0.12 1.52
N ILE A 67 -14.82 0.97 2.49
CA ILE A 67 -13.85 1.75 3.28
C ILE A 67 -13.75 1.11 4.66
N LEU A 68 -12.60 0.51 4.93
CA LEU A 68 -12.32 -0.19 6.17
C LEU A 68 -11.35 0.64 7.02
N VAL A 69 -11.77 0.90 8.26
CA VAL A 69 -10.96 1.55 9.29
C VAL A 69 -10.47 0.49 10.25
N ILE A 70 -9.16 0.50 10.50
CA ILE A 70 -8.47 -0.44 11.38
C ILE A 70 -7.79 0.38 12.46
N GLY A 71 -8.03 0.04 13.73
CA GLY A 71 -7.29 0.60 14.86
C GLY A 71 -8.16 1.26 15.95
N PRO A 72 -7.52 1.73 17.04
CA PRO A 72 -6.08 1.72 17.32
C PRO A 72 -5.60 0.35 17.84
N VAL A 73 -4.50 -0.17 17.27
CA VAL A 73 -3.87 -1.44 17.66
C VAL A 73 -2.50 -1.15 18.28
N PRO A 74 -2.15 -1.77 19.43
CA PRO A 74 -0.82 -1.62 20.02
C PRO A 74 0.22 -2.25 19.09
N GLY A 75 1.24 -1.48 18.70
CA GLY A 75 2.35 -2.08 17.94
C GLY A 75 2.93 -1.26 16.80
N GLY A 76 2.86 0.06 16.81
CA GLY A 76 3.74 0.82 15.91
C GLY A 76 3.65 2.33 15.94
N ASN A 77 4.75 2.97 15.54
CA ASN A 77 5.05 4.36 15.83
C ASN A 77 4.42 5.34 14.85
N ARG A 78 3.09 5.31 14.66
CA ARG A 78 2.38 6.32 13.83
C ARG A 78 1.99 7.59 14.57
N GLY A 79 2.22 7.63 15.88
CA GLY A 79 2.13 8.86 16.66
C GLY A 79 0.71 9.30 16.98
N ARG A 80 0.60 10.38 17.76
CA ARG A 80 -0.68 11.06 18.05
C ARG A 80 -0.86 12.22 17.09
N GLY A 81 -2.12 12.55 16.79
CA GLY A 81 -2.46 13.72 15.99
C GLY A 81 -2.02 15.04 16.63
N GLN A 82 -1.83 16.04 15.77
CA GLN A 82 -1.37 17.38 16.14
C GLN A 82 -2.53 18.30 16.54
N ILE A 83 -3.72 18.07 15.99
CA ILE A 83 -4.90 18.92 16.14
C ILE A 83 -6.09 18.02 16.51
N TYR A 84 -6.94 18.50 17.40
CA TYR A 84 -8.18 17.83 17.79
C TYR A 84 -9.35 18.24 16.87
N PRO A 85 -10.46 17.48 16.84
CA PRO A 85 -11.61 17.80 15.99
C PRO A 85 -12.24 19.18 16.23
N ASP A 86 -12.06 19.76 17.42
CA ASP A 86 -12.51 21.11 17.79
C ASP A 86 -11.58 22.22 17.27
N GLY A 87 -10.48 21.86 16.60
CA GLY A 87 -9.46 22.78 16.09
C GLY A 87 -8.36 23.13 17.11
N SER A 88 -8.43 22.64 18.35
CA SER A 88 -7.40 22.90 19.36
C SER A 88 -6.11 22.12 19.05
N LYS A 89 -4.95 22.73 19.34
CA LYS A 89 -3.64 22.09 19.18
C LYS A 89 -3.37 21.13 20.33
N SER A 90 -2.76 19.98 20.03
CA SER A 90 -2.37 18.99 21.02
C SER A 90 -0.96 19.26 21.57
N ASN A 91 -0.60 18.58 22.66
CA ASN A 91 0.78 18.56 23.17
C ASN A 91 1.77 17.74 22.30
N ASN A 92 1.42 17.47 21.05
CA ASN A 92 2.30 16.84 20.05
C ASN A 92 2.65 17.80 18.90
N THR A 93 2.56 19.11 19.15
CA THR A 93 2.92 20.17 18.20
C THR A 93 3.90 21.15 18.81
N VAL A 94 4.55 21.92 17.93
CA VAL A 94 5.31 23.11 18.31
C VAL A 94 4.35 24.26 18.63
N TYR A 95 4.67 25.01 19.68
CA TYR A 95 3.97 26.25 20.02
C TYR A 95 4.72 27.45 19.44
N ASN A 96 3.99 28.40 18.86
CA ASN A 96 4.54 29.59 18.22
C ASN A 96 4.28 30.83 19.09
N ALA A 97 5.14 31.84 18.98
CA ALA A 97 4.98 33.11 19.67
C ALA A 97 3.81 33.94 19.09
N THR A 98 2.91 34.40 19.94
CA THR A 98 1.77 35.26 19.59
C THR A 98 1.99 36.74 19.88
N SER A 99 2.86 37.08 20.85
CA SER A 99 3.31 38.44 21.13
C SER A 99 4.64 38.41 21.88
N ALA A 100 5.47 39.43 21.65
CA ALA A 100 6.81 39.55 22.21
C ALA A 100 6.79 40.38 23.49
N GLU A 101 6.95 39.75 24.66
CA GLU A 101 7.30 40.45 25.90
C GLU A 101 8.73 40.10 26.31
N GLY A 102 9.65 41.06 26.19
CA GLY A 102 11.02 40.97 26.72
C GLY A 102 12.13 40.59 25.72
N GLU A 103 11.82 39.96 24.59
CA GLU A 103 12.79 39.63 23.54
C GLU A 103 12.21 39.95 22.15
N SER A 104 13.02 40.39 21.18
CA SER A 104 12.57 40.72 19.80
C SER A 104 12.25 39.48 18.98
N ILE A 105 11.23 38.74 19.39
CA ILE A 105 10.75 37.53 18.72
C ILE A 105 9.96 37.95 17.48
N LYS A 106 10.28 37.35 16.33
CA LYS A 106 9.45 37.53 15.13
C LYS A 106 8.12 36.80 15.34
N LEU A 107 7.03 37.39 14.86
CA LEU A 107 5.73 36.73 14.80
C LEU A 107 5.88 35.37 14.10
N ASP A 108 5.26 34.32 14.66
CA ASP A 108 5.37 32.91 14.23
C ASP A 108 6.70 32.18 14.47
N GLN A 109 7.62 32.75 15.25
CA GLN A 109 8.81 32.02 15.68
C GLN A 109 8.44 30.83 16.59
N PRO A 110 8.98 29.61 16.34
CA PRO A 110 8.73 28.45 17.19
C PRO A 110 9.41 28.60 18.55
N LEU A 111 8.64 28.40 19.63
CA LEU A 111 9.11 28.50 21.01
C LEU A 111 9.60 27.16 21.57
N THR A 112 9.17 26.04 20.99
CA THR A 112 9.47 24.70 21.50
C THR A 112 10.03 23.79 20.41
N SER A 113 10.87 22.82 20.77
CA SER A 113 11.27 21.76 19.84
C SER A 113 10.07 20.86 19.48
N ASN A 114 10.10 20.24 18.30
CA ASN A 114 9.01 19.38 17.84
C ASN A 114 9.07 18.01 18.53
N PRO A 115 8.08 17.63 19.37
CA PRO A 115 8.08 16.35 20.07
C PRO A 115 7.51 15.19 19.22
N ASN A 116 7.03 15.45 18.00
CA ASN A 116 6.40 14.44 17.17
C ASN A 116 7.43 13.54 16.47
N VAL A 117 7.36 12.24 16.75
CA VAL A 117 8.19 11.19 16.14
C VAL A 117 7.36 10.21 15.29
N GLY A 118 6.09 10.53 15.04
CA GLY A 118 5.19 9.76 14.18
C GLY A 118 4.87 10.47 12.88
N GLY A 119 4.06 9.81 12.04
CA GLY A 119 3.66 10.34 10.75
C GLY A 119 2.53 9.54 10.12
N PHE A 120 1.82 10.18 9.19
CA PHE A 120 0.81 9.55 8.35
C PHE A 120 1.36 9.43 6.93
N GLY A 121 1.26 8.25 6.33
CA GLY A 121 1.70 7.95 4.97
C GLY A 121 0.55 7.39 4.16
N GLN A 122 0.51 7.75 2.88
CA GLN A 122 -0.45 7.24 1.91
C GLN A 122 0.29 6.41 0.85
N GLY A 123 -0.37 5.39 0.34
CA GLY A 123 0.16 4.55 -0.72
C GLY A 123 -0.99 4.00 -1.56
N ASP A 124 -0.78 4.02 -2.87
CA ASP A 124 -1.75 3.55 -3.84
C ASP A 124 -1.37 2.15 -4.31
N ALA A 125 -2.39 1.32 -4.56
CA ALA A 125 -2.23 -0.01 -5.10
C ALA A 125 -3.34 -0.29 -6.11
N GLU A 126 -2.99 -1.03 -7.16
CA GLU A 126 -3.93 -1.43 -8.20
C GLU A 126 -4.28 -2.91 -8.04
N ILE A 127 -5.56 -3.24 -8.23
CA ILE A 127 -6.05 -4.61 -8.27
C ILE A 127 -6.79 -4.84 -9.59
N VAL A 128 -6.47 -5.94 -10.27
CA VAL A 128 -7.15 -6.33 -11.50
C VAL A 128 -8.05 -7.52 -11.21
N LEU A 129 -9.36 -7.31 -11.34
CA LEU A 129 -10.33 -8.40 -11.26
C LEU A 129 -10.27 -9.23 -12.55
N GLN A 130 -9.66 -10.41 -12.46
CA GLN A 130 -9.44 -11.29 -13.62
C GLN A 130 -10.60 -12.26 -13.82
N ASP A 131 -10.98 -12.44 -15.08
CA ASP A 131 -11.90 -13.51 -15.51
C ASP A 131 -11.06 -14.71 -16.00
N PRO A 132 -11.21 -15.91 -15.41
CA PRO A 132 -10.46 -17.10 -15.81
C PRO A 132 -10.61 -17.45 -17.30
N LEU A 133 -11.75 -17.13 -17.94
CA LEU A 133 -11.97 -17.39 -19.36
C LEU A 133 -11.01 -16.59 -20.26
N ARG A 134 -10.66 -15.36 -19.87
CA ARG A 134 -9.70 -14.53 -20.62
C ARG A 134 -8.31 -15.15 -20.61
N ILE A 135 -7.91 -15.71 -19.46
CA ILE A 135 -6.62 -16.38 -19.30
C ILE A 135 -6.58 -17.67 -20.12
N GLN A 136 -7.66 -18.46 -20.11
CA GLN A 136 -7.76 -19.67 -20.93
C GLN A 136 -7.67 -19.35 -22.42
N GLY A 137 -8.38 -18.33 -22.89
CA GLY A 137 -8.29 -17.85 -24.28
C GLY A 137 -6.88 -17.39 -24.65
N LEU A 138 -6.21 -16.66 -23.75
CA LEU A 138 -4.82 -16.21 -23.94
C LEU A 138 -3.84 -17.40 -24.05
N LEU A 139 -4.00 -18.41 -23.20
CA LEU A 139 -3.17 -19.61 -23.24
C LEU A 139 -3.32 -20.36 -24.57
N PHE A 140 -4.57 -20.56 -25.03
CA PHE A 140 -4.83 -21.18 -26.33
C PHE A 140 -4.23 -20.37 -27.48
N PHE A 141 -4.37 -19.05 -27.44
CA PHE A 141 -3.77 -18.16 -28.43
C PHE A 141 -2.25 -18.30 -28.48
N PHE A 142 -1.56 -18.28 -27.34
CA PHE A 142 -0.11 -18.49 -27.28
C PHE A 142 0.31 -19.85 -27.83
N THR A 143 -0.40 -20.93 -27.49
CA THR A 143 -0.13 -22.25 -28.08
C THR A 143 -0.30 -22.24 -29.59
N SER A 144 -1.35 -21.60 -30.12
CA SER A 144 -1.58 -21.51 -31.56
C SER A 144 -0.48 -20.73 -32.29
N VAL A 145 0.01 -19.63 -31.70
CA VAL A 145 1.09 -18.80 -32.27
C VAL A 145 2.40 -19.57 -32.29
N VAL A 146 2.76 -20.24 -31.19
CA VAL A 146 3.99 -21.06 -31.13
C VAL A 146 3.92 -22.20 -32.15
N LEU A 147 2.77 -22.87 -32.26
CA LEU A 147 2.56 -23.93 -33.25
C LEU A 147 2.70 -23.40 -34.69
N ALA A 148 2.08 -22.25 -34.99
CA ALA A 148 2.20 -21.61 -36.30
C ALA A 148 3.65 -21.20 -36.62
N GLN A 149 4.38 -20.63 -35.65
CA GLN A 149 5.79 -20.28 -35.78
C GLN A 149 6.65 -21.51 -36.10
N VAL A 150 6.44 -22.63 -35.40
CA VAL A 150 7.14 -23.90 -35.67
C VAL A 150 6.85 -24.37 -37.09
N PHE A 151 5.59 -24.38 -37.54
CA PHE A 151 5.23 -24.80 -38.89
C PHE A 151 5.85 -23.90 -39.96
N LEU A 152 5.86 -22.58 -39.77
CA LEU A 152 6.49 -21.65 -40.71
C LEU A 152 7.99 -21.88 -40.81
N VAL A 153 8.69 -22.10 -39.68
CA VAL A 153 10.13 -22.41 -39.69
C VAL A 153 10.41 -23.75 -40.36
N LEU A 154 9.63 -24.78 -40.05
CA LEU A 154 9.78 -26.11 -40.69
C LEU A 154 9.53 -26.03 -42.20
N LYS A 155 8.50 -25.28 -42.64
CA LYS A 155 8.21 -25.09 -44.07
C LYS A 155 9.30 -24.29 -44.78
N LYS A 156 9.83 -23.23 -44.15
CA LYS A 156 10.99 -22.53 -44.67
C LYS A 156 12.20 -23.47 -44.84
N LYS A 157 12.49 -24.31 -43.84
CA LYS A 157 13.58 -25.30 -43.91
C LYS A 157 13.37 -26.37 -44.97
N GLN A 158 12.13 -26.75 -45.26
CA GLN A 158 11.84 -27.67 -46.37
C GLN A 158 12.09 -27.01 -47.73
N PHE A 159 11.64 -25.77 -47.92
CA PHE A 159 11.83 -25.05 -49.17
C PHE A 159 13.31 -24.80 -49.48
N GLU A 160 14.10 -24.38 -48.47
CA GLU A 160 15.55 -24.23 -48.59
C GLU A 160 16.23 -25.51 -49.11
N LYS A 161 15.76 -26.70 -48.68
CA LYS A 161 16.30 -27.97 -49.19
C LYS A 161 15.94 -28.21 -50.65
N VAL A 162 14.70 -27.96 -51.06
CA VAL A 162 14.27 -28.17 -52.45
C VAL A 162 15.03 -27.24 -53.41
N GLN A 163 15.20 -25.97 -53.05
CA GLN A 163 15.96 -25.01 -53.87
C GLN A 163 17.43 -25.44 -54.06
N LEU A 164 18.05 -26.03 -53.03
CA LEU A 164 19.41 -26.58 -53.15
C LEU A 164 19.49 -27.73 -54.16
N TYR A 165 18.42 -28.52 -54.35
CA TYR A 165 18.38 -29.59 -55.35
C TYR A 165 18.06 -29.06 -56.76
N GLU A 166 17.21 -28.04 -56.88
CA GLU A 166 16.81 -27.49 -58.18
C GLU A 166 17.82 -26.49 -58.77
N MET A 167 18.82 -26.03 -57.99
CA MET A 167 19.89 -25.10 -58.42
C MET A 167 19.38 -23.79 -59.06
N ASN A 168 18.11 -23.42 -58.81
CA ASN A 168 17.49 -22.18 -59.24
C ASN A 168 17.16 -21.33 -58.01
N PHE A 169 17.76 -20.14 -57.96
CA PHE A 169 17.65 -19.17 -56.87
C PHE A 169 16.53 -18.17 -57.11
#